data_AF-A0ABD1NV51-F1
#
_entry.id   AF-A0ABD1NV51-F1
#
_cell.length_a   1.000
_cell.length_b   1.000
_cell.length_c   1.000
_cell.angle_alpha   90.00
_cell.angle_beta   90.00
_cell.angle_gamma   90.00
#
_symmetry.space_group_name_H-M   'P 1'
#
loop_
_entity.id
_entity.type
_entity.pdbx_description
1 polymer ?
#
loop_
_entity_poly.entity_id
_entity_poly.type
_entity_poly.pdbx_seq_one_letter_code
_entity_poly.pdbx_strand_id
1 'polypeptide(L)'
;MTLKLNMSIIIFVIVASLISVALATLGTATFYTSYVPSACYGNQNNGVMIAAASDPLYGNGAVCGKVFKVTCTGPTNPVPHPCTGKSVVVKIVDHCPGCGGTLDLSREAFATIANPVAGIIKIDYHQ
;
A
#
# COMPACT_ATOMS: atom_id res chain seq x y z
N MET A 1 22.98 -25.73 -40.40
CA MET A 1 23.92 -25.06 -39.48
C MET A 1 23.40 -25.25 -38.07
N THR A 2 23.91 -26.23 -37.33
CA THR A 2 23.47 -26.54 -35.96
C THR A 2 24.23 -25.64 -34.98
N LEU A 3 23.54 -24.69 -34.34
CA LEU A 3 24.10 -23.90 -33.23
C LEU A 3 24.36 -24.83 -32.03
N LYS A 4 25.62 -25.00 -31.63
CA LYS A 4 25.97 -25.58 -30.32
C LYS A 4 25.98 -24.45 -29.29
N LEU A 5 24.94 -24.35 -28.45
CA LEU A 5 24.98 -23.47 -27.29
C LEU A 5 25.86 -24.10 -26.20
N ASN A 6 26.90 -23.38 -25.76
CA ASN A 6 27.72 -23.81 -24.64
C ASN A 6 26.89 -23.82 -23.35
N MET A 7 26.96 -24.90 -22.58
CA MET A 7 26.18 -25.10 -21.35
C MET A 7 26.40 -23.96 -20.32
N SER A 8 27.60 -23.37 -20.29
CA SER A 8 27.92 -22.20 -19.46
C SER A 8 27.13 -20.93 -19.85
N ILE A 9 26.79 -20.76 -21.13
CA ILE A 9 25.99 -19.62 -21.62
C ILE A 9 24.53 -19.80 -21.20
N ILE A 10 24.03 -21.03 -21.22
CA ILE A 10 22.66 -21.36 -20.79
C ILE A 10 22.49 -21.06 -19.28
N ILE A 11 23.48 -21.42 -18.46
CA ILE A 11 23.46 -21.16 -17.02
C ILE A 11 23.45 -19.65 -16.71
N PHE A 12 24.23 -18.84 -17.44
CA PHE A 12 24.29 -17.39 -17.23
C PHE A 12 22.96 -16.69 -17.58
N VAL A 13 22.27 -17.15 -18.64
CA VAL A 13 20.96 -16.61 -19.04
C VAL A 13 19.86 -16.95 -18.01
N ILE A 14 19.87 -18.17 -17.46
CA ILE A 14 18.90 -18.59 -16.43
C ILE A 14 19.07 -17.77 -15.14
N VAL A 15 20.31 -17.50 -14.73
CA VAL A 15 20.59 -16.70 -13.51
C VAL A 15 20.14 -15.24 -13.70
N ALA A 16 20.34 -14.66 -14.89
CA ALA A 16 19.87 -13.31 -15.20
C ALA A 16 18.33 -13.18 -15.20
N SER A 17 17.60 -14.26 -15.53
CA SER A 17 16.13 -14.26 -15.57
C SER A 17 15.43 -14.37 -14.22
N LEU A 18 16.15 -14.60 -13.12
CA LEU A 18 15.58 -14.77 -11.77
C LEU A 18 15.50 -13.47 -10.95
N ILE A 19 15.86 -12.33 -11.54
CA ILE A 19 15.78 -11.04 -10.86
C ILE A 19 14.33 -10.54 -10.92
N SER A 20 13.46 -11.03 -10.04
CA SER A 20 12.17 -10.40 -9.78
C SER A 20 12.39 -9.08 -9.05
N VAL A 21 12.43 -7.99 -9.80
CA VAL A 21 12.37 -6.64 -9.23
C VAL A 21 10.94 -6.40 -8.77
N ALA A 22 10.67 -6.56 -7.48
CA ALA A 22 9.44 -6.06 -6.88
C ALA A 22 9.53 -4.52 -6.85
N LEU A 23 8.83 -3.83 -7.75
CA LEU A 23 8.68 -2.39 -7.64
C LEU A 23 7.75 -2.09 -6.46
N ALA A 24 8.34 -1.56 -5.38
CA ALA A 24 7.61 -0.90 -4.30
C ALA A 24 6.89 0.35 -4.85
N THR A 25 5.57 0.47 -4.65
CA THR A 25 4.89 1.73 -4.97
C THR A 25 4.91 2.63 -3.74
N LEU A 26 5.60 3.75 -3.88
CA LEU A 26 5.76 4.71 -2.79
C LEU A 26 4.52 5.59 -2.68
N GLY A 27 4.14 5.88 -1.44
CA GLY A 27 3.04 6.78 -1.14
C GLY A 27 3.17 7.36 0.25
N THR A 28 2.11 8.04 0.68
CA THR A 28 1.93 8.46 2.07
C THR A 28 0.62 7.91 2.61
N ALA A 29 0.57 7.70 3.92
CA ALA A 29 -0.65 7.30 4.60
C ALA A 29 -0.99 8.24 5.76
N THR A 30 -2.28 8.53 5.90
CA THR A 30 -2.91 9.15 7.08
C THR A 30 -3.87 8.15 7.73
N PHE A 31 -4.66 8.59 8.71
CA PHE A 31 -5.79 7.78 9.19
C PHE A 31 -7.06 8.59 9.48
N TYR A 32 -8.20 7.88 9.42
CA TYR A 32 -9.54 8.36 9.75
C TYR A 32 -10.25 7.43 10.74
N THR A 33 -11.39 7.87 11.28
CA THR A 33 -12.06 7.21 12.43
C THR A 33 -13.55 6.91 12.24
N SER A 34 -14.16 7.38 11.14
CA SER A 34 -15.55 7.08 10.80
C SER A 34 -15.58 6.34 9.47
N TYR A 35 -16.01 5.08 9.48
CA TYR A 35 -15.88 4.15 8.34
C TYR A 35 -17.16 3.97 7.52
N VAL A 36 -18.25 4.59 7.96
CA VAL A 36 -19.59 4.47 7.37
C VAL A 36 -20.26 5.86 7.40
N PRO A 37 -20.93 6.31 6.32
CA PRO A 37 -21.00 5.65 5.02
C PRO A 37 -19.67 5.73 4.27
N SER A 38 -19.40 4.75 3.40
CA SER A 38 -18.24 4.74 2.52
C SER A 38 -18.65 4.88 1.05
N ALA A 39 -17.80 5.49 0.22
CA ALA A 39 -18.08 5.71 -1.19
C ALA A 39 -18.33 4.40 -1.97
N CYS A 40 -17.64 3.31 -1.63
CA CYS A 40 -17.80 2.04 -2.33
C CYS A 40 -19.03 1.23 -1.89
N TYR A 41 -19.47 1.35 -0.63
CA TYR A 41 -20.42 0.41 -0.03
C TYR A 41 -21.55 1.06 0.80
N GLY A 42 -21.66 2.39 0.79
CA GLY A 42 -22.70 3.12 1.52
C GLY A 42 -22.66 2.79 3.01
N ASN A 43 -23.79 2.35 3.56
CA ASN A 43 -23.94 2.09 5.00
C ASN A 43 -23.37 0.73 5.47
N GLN A 44 -22.72 -0.04 4.60
CA GLN A 44 -22.20 -1.35 4.98
C GLN A 44 -20.93 -1.23 5.83
N ASN A 45 -20.94 -1.84 7.01
CA ASN A 45 -19.75 -2.00 7.83
C ASN A 45 -18.81 -3.05 7.20
N ASN A 46 -17.61 -2.61 6.80
CA ASN A 46 -16.59 -3.43 6.16
C ASN A 46 -15.41 -3.79 7.09
N GLY A 47 -15.54 -3.52 8.40
CA GLY A 47 -14.51 -3.77 9.40
C GLY A 47 -13.51 -2.63 9.54
N VAL A 48 -12.38 -2.94 10.19
CA VAL A 48 -11.33 -1.95 10.59
C VAL A 48 -9.97 -2.22 9.95
N MET A 49 -9.91 -3.13 8.98
CA MET A 49 -8.70 -3.36 8.15
C MET A 49 -8.99 -2.85 6.75
N ILE A 50 -9.23 -1.54 6.70
CA ILE A 50 -9.75 -0.82 5.54
C ILE A 50 -8.98 0.48 5.29
N ALA A 51 -9.11 1.02 4.09
CA ALA A 51 -8.58 2.32 3.72
C ALA A 51 -9.50 3.05 2.71
N ALA A 52 -9.36 4.37 2.68
CA ALA A 52 -9.87 5.24 1.64
C ALA A 52 -8.73 5.57 0.64
N ALA A 53 -9.03 5.57 -0.66
CA ALA A 53 -8.06 5.91 -1.69
C ALA A 53 -8.13 7.40 -2.09
N SER A 54 -6.98 8.00 -2.37
CA SER A 54 -6.90 9.36 -2.95
C SER A 54 -7.48 9.44 -4.36
N ASP A 55 -7.75 10.65 -4.88
CA ASP A 55 -8.38 10.83 -6.19
C ASP A 55 -7.73 10.02 -7.34
N PRO A 56 -6.39 10.02 -7.52
CA PRO A 56 -5.77 9.27 -8.61
C PRO A 56 -5.89 7.76 -8.43
N LEU A 57 -5.83 7.27 -7.18
CA LEU A 57 -5.90 5.84 -6.87
C LEU A 57 -7.35 5.33 -6.88
N TYR A 58 -8.30 6.16 -6.46
CA TYR A 58 -9.72 5.80 -6.41
C TYR A 58 -10.24 5.41 -7.80
N GLY A 59 -9.80 6.14 -8.85
CA GLY A 59 -10.06 5.76 -10.23
C GLY A 59 -11.55 5.62 -10.55
N ASN A 60 -12.36 6.58 -10.05
CA ASN A 60 -13.83 6.54 -10.16
C ASN A 60 -14.45 5.24 -9.63
N GLY A 61 -13.92 4.71 -8.52
CA GLY A 61 -14.39 3.48 -7.87
C GLY A 61 -13.77 2.20 -8.42
N ALA A 62 -12.91 2.25 -9.44
CA ALA A 62 -12.29 1.05 -10.00
C ALA A 62 -11.42 0.26 -8.97
N VAL A 63 -10.90 0.95 -7.95
CA VAL A 63 -10.11 0.33 -6.88
C VAL A 63 -10.96 -0.22 -5.73
N CYS A 64 -12.28 0.01 -5.73
CA CYS A 64 -13.16 -0.49 -4.66
C CYS A 64 -13.04 -2.01 -4.50
N GLY A 65 -12.87 -2.46 -3.26
CA GLY A 65 -12.73 -3.88 -2.91
C GLY A 65 -11.36 -4.48 -3.19
N LYS A 66 -10.45 -3.76 -3.85
CA LYS A 66 -9.04 -4.18 -3.96
C LYS A 66 -8.39 -4.16 -2.59
N VAL A 67 -7.42 -5.05 -2.41
CA VAL A 67 -6.71 -5.23 -1.14
C VAL A 67 -5.27 -4.83 -1.36
N PHE A 68 -4.68 -4.12 -0.41
CA PHE A 68 -3.30 -3.66 -0.47
C PHE A 68 -2.56 -4.10 0.77
N LYS A 69 -1.34 -4.60 0.60
CA LYS A 69 -0.36 -4.68 1.68
C LYS A 69 0.34 -3.34 1.79
N VAL A 70 0.37 -2.79 3.00
CA VAL A 70 0.91 -1.46 3.30
C VAL A 70 1.97 -1.59 4.39
N THR A 71 3.11 -0.93 4.20
CA THR A 71 4.24 -0.93 5.14
C THR A 71 4.73 0.50 5.36
N CYS A 72 4.92 0.90 6.62
CA CYS A 72 5.55 2.19 6.93
C CYS A 72 7.04 2.15 6.57
N THR A 73 7.50 3.14 5.82
CA THR A 73 8.90 3.24 5.37
C THR A 73 9.64 4.42 5.99
N GLY A 74 8.94 5.35 6.63
CA GLY A 74 9.59 6.39 7.41
C GLY A 74 8.72 7.60 7.73
N PRO A 75 9.33 8.62 8.36
CA PRO A 75 8.66 9.85 8.71
C PRO A 75 8.39 10.76 7.51
N THR A 76 7.36 11.59 7.67
CA THR A 76 7.15 12.82 6.89
C THR A 76 7.41 14.09 7.72
N ASN A 77 7.56 13.94 9.04
CA ASN A 77 7.72 15.02 10.01
C ASN A 77 8.71 14.61 11.12
N PRO A 78 9.06 15.51 12.07
CA PRO A 78 10.09 15.24 13.08
C PRO A 78 9.75 14.20 14.16
N VAL A 79 8.60 13.50 14.08
CA VAL A 79 8.27 12.44 15.05
C VAL A 79 9.29 11.30 14.93
N PRO A 80 10.02 10.96 16.00
CA PRO A 80 11.06 9.94 15.92
C PRO A 80 10.45 8.53 15.81
N HIS A 81 11.07 7.69 14.98
CA HIS A 81 10.72 6.27 14.80
C HIS A 81 9.22 6.03 14.62
N PRO A 82 8.57 6.62 13.59
CA PRO A 82 7.13 6.51 13.44
C PRO A 82 6.68 5.10 13.06
N CYS A 83 7.54 4.28 12.46
CA CYS A 83 7.20 2.94 11.98
C CYS A 83 7.38 1.86 13.05
N THR A 84 6.48 0.87 13.07
CA THR A 84 6.56 -0.30 13.95
C THR A 84 7.41 -1.44 13.40
N GLY A 85 7.77 -1.38 12.10
CA GLY A 85 8.43 -2.47 11.37
C GLY A 85 7.47 -3.56 10.87
N LYS A 86 6.16 -3.37 11.03
CA LYS A 86 5.14 -4.31 10.54
C LYS A 86 4.52 -3.84 9.22
N SER A 87 3.82 -4.76 8.57
CA SER A 87 2.90 -4.47 7.46
C SER A 87 1.47 -4.78 7.87
N VAL A 88 0.51 -4.14 7.20
CA VAL A 88 -0.93 -4.42 7.33
C VAL A 88 -1.53 -4.69 5.96
N VAL A 89 -2.58 -5.51 5.90
CA VAL A 89 -3.37 -5.75 4.69
C VAL A 89 -4.71 -5.06 4.85
N VAL A 90 -5.06 -4.17 3.93
CA VAL A 90 -6.29 -3.36 4.00
C VAL A 90 -7.10 -3.48 2.73
N LYS A 91 -8.43 -3.46 2.85
CA LYS A 91 -9.36 -3.37 1.72
C LYS A 91 -9.70 -1.90 1.44
N ILE A 92 -9.68 -1.48 0.18
CA ILE A 92 -10.19 -0.16 -0.20
C ILE A 92 -11.70 -0.16 -0.18
N VAL A 93 -12.29 0.70 0.65
CA VAL A 93 -13.74 0.77 0.84
C VAL A 93 -14.29 2.17 0.62
N ASP A 94 -13.43 3.17 0.48
CA ASP A 94 -13.85 4.56 0.46
C ASP A 94 -12.99 5.42 -0.46
N HIS A 95 -13.47 6.62 -0.73
CA HIS A 95 -12.82 7.66 -1.50
C HIS A 95 -12.47 8.83 -0.59
N CYS A 96 -11.24 9.29 -0.68
CA CYS A 96 -10.70 10.37 0.12
C CYS A 96 -10.32 11.55 -0.80
N PRO A 97 -11.29 12.40 -1.20
CA PRO A 97 -11.01 13.53 -2.08
C PRO A 97 -10.18 14.59 -1.36
N GLY A 98 -9.08 15.02 -1.97
CA GLY A 98 -8.18 16.02 -1.39
C GLY A 98 -7.42 15.56 -0.15
N CYS A 99 -7.43 14.26 0.17
CA CYS A 99 -6.63 13.74 1.27
C CYS A 99 -5.15 13.85 0.91
N GLY A 100 -4.37 14.51 1.77
CA GLY A 100 -2.96 14.82 1.53
C GLY A 100 -2.03 13.59 1.44
N GLY A 101 -2.59 12.37 1.45
CA GLY A 101 -1.86 11.13 1.26
C GLY A 101 -2.52 10.17 0.28
N THR A 102 -1.75 9.16 -0.12
CA THR A 102 -2.15 8.14 -1.11
C THR A 102 -3.26 7.23 -0.58
N LEU A 103 -3.15 6.84 0.69
CA LEU A 103 -4.14 6.02 1.40
C LEU A 103 -4.49 6.71 2.72
N ASP A 104 -5.78 6.81 3.03
CA ASP A 104 -6.22 7.16 4.38
C ASP A 104 -6.65 5.87 5.08
N LEU A 105 -5.87 5.39 6.03
CA LEU A 105 -6.09 4.09 6.66
C LEU A 105 -7.14 4.21 7.77
N SER A 106 -7.84 3.13 8.07
CA SER A 106 -8.46 3.00 9.40
C SER A 106 -7.40 3.17 10.50
N ARG A 107 -7.80 3.71 11.66
CA ARG A 107 -6.88 4.01 12.77
C ARG A 107 -6.20 2.74 13.27
N GLU A 108 -6.91 1.62 13.29
CA GLU A 108 -6.41 0.31 13.68
C GLU A 108 -5.35 -0.20 12.69
N ALA A 109 -5.61 -0.07 11.39
CA ALA A 109 -4.64 -0.42 10.36
C ALA A 109 -3.40 0.48 10.42
N PHE A 110 -3.57 1.79 10.61
CA PHE A 110 -2.46 2.72 10.79
C PHE A 110 -1.62 2.37 12.02
N ALA A 111 -2.27 2.16 13.17
CA ALA A 111 -1.61 1.81 14.44
C ALA A 111 -0.83 0.48 14.36
N THR A 112 -1.18 -0.39 13.43
CA THR A 112 -0.42 -1.63 13.18
C THR A 112 0.96 -1.33 12.61
N ILE A 113 1.09 -0.35 11.71
CA ILE A 113 2.32 -0.06 10.97
C ILE A 113 3.06 1.17 11.48
N ALA A 114 2.40 2.07 12.20
CA ALA A 114 2.99 3.31 12.69
C ALA A 114 2.34 3.88 13.96
N ASN A 115 3.08 4.72 14.66
CA ASN A 115 2.61 5.51 15.79
C ASN A 115 1.60 6.58 15.31
N PRO A 116 0.32 6.57 15.77
CA PRO A 116 -0.69 7.56 15.37
C PRO A 116 -0.30 9.02 15.64
N VAL A 117 0.62 9.29 16.57
CA VAL A 117 1.15 10.64 16.82
C VAL A 117 1.86 11.22 15.58
N ALA A 118 2.44 10.37 14.72
CA ALA A 118 3.04 10.81 13.47
C ALA A 118 2.01 11.45 12.53
N GLY A 119 0.74 11.04 12.58
CA GLY A 119 -0.36 11.55 11.76
C GLY A 119 -0.28 11.19 10.27
N ILE A 120 0.89 11.41 9.66
CA ILE A 120 1.20 11.08 8.28
C ILE A 120 2.58 10.41 8.17
N ILE A 121 2.66 9.32 7.43
CA ILE A 121 3.88 8.53 7.23
C ILE A 121 4.15 8.29 5.75
N LYS A 122 5.41 7.99 5.42
CA LYS A 122 5.75 7.39 4.14
C LYS A 122 5.42 5.91 4.19
N ILE A 123 4.88 5.40 3.09
CA ILE A 123 4.53 3.99 2.94
C ILE A 123 5.08 3.42 1.65
N ASP A 124 5.30 2.11 1.66
CA ASP A 124 5.27 1.26 0.49
C ASP A 124 3.94 0.49 0.50
N TYR A 125 3.27 0.44 -0.66
CA TYR A 125 2.04 -0.32 -0.84
C TYR A 125 2.07 -1.12 -2.14
N HIS A 126 1.37 -2.24 -2.16
CA HIS A 126 1.15 -3.04 -3.36
C HIS A 126 -0.12 -3.88 -3.21
N GLN A 127 -0.78 -4.14 -4.34
CA GLN A 127 -2.00 -4.93 -4.39
C GLN A 127 -1.71 -6.43 -4.33
#